data_AF-A0A5M3N085-F1
#
_entry.id   AF-A0A5M3N085-F1
#
_cell.length_a   1.000
_cell.length_b   1.000
_cell.length_c   1.000
_cell.angle_alpha   90.00
_cell.angle_beta   90.00
_cell.angle_gamma   90.00
#
_symmetry.space_group_name_H-M   'P 1'
#
loop_
_entity.id
_entity.type
_entity.pdbx_description
1 polymer ?
#
loop_
_entity_poly.entity_id
_entity_poly.type
_entity_poly.pdbx_seq_one_letter_code
_entity_poly.pdbx_strand_id
1 'polypeptide(L)'
;MQPEGAANTSAPPLQTHAAKDPMADIIRWMNLGIDIEEYQLRIQTFIREMGRRVQRGDPAKLESDRRNLLTMIDTFLEDASTYMGDLVIGHDNSTSITLDIAGGNNTDVIWDSELHADSDMAKEYQEEQSDAAQIQPERRTIGLPSAFGRNECKMQGLGPLITIEMELRKGQAHDAIQKLREYIGKKSVLYRTDVRHAKHSQHKSDAARQRVDAQTAKINIYRLYYNRAREAMLSLAKKPSKVKEYKLLTLQDLTASTSLLNPSERGNRHRGLPWLWSLDIDKALGDDEDSQILQQFARLHWLRARCRLDRCREELTLLRHEMVWIPNSWDAESRLWQRRVDNSDAKSPGHKAFARRRQDDAVALRDGAISDFRLLLSEYPPPQRLNLHTYKDDIYLQS
;
A
#
# COMPACT_ATOMS: atom_id res chain seq x y z
N MET A 1 -5.77 12.02 88.36
CA MET A 1 -6.44 10.70 88.47
C MET A 1 -7.03 10.38 87.11
N GLN A 2 -6.70 9.21 86.57
CA GLN A 2 -7.15 8.68 85.28
C GLN A 2 -8.68 8.47 85.27
N PRO A 3 -9.26 8.25 84.07
CA PRO A 3 -9.61 6.88 83.67
C PRO A 3 -9.10 6.57 82.25
N GLU A 4 -8.37 5.47 82.09
CA GLU A 4 -8.82 4.14 81.64
C GLU A 4 -8.96 4.01 80.12
N GLY A 5 -8.31 2.99 79.60
CA GLY A 5 -8.06 2.78 78.19
C GLY A 5 -9.04 1.81 77.54
N ALA A 6 -9.10 1.92 76.21
CA ALA A 6 -9.63 0.91 75.32
C ALA A 6 -8.62 0.70 74.19
N ALA A 7 -7.92 -0.43 74.25
CA ALA A 7 -7.17 -0.98 73.14
C ALA A 7 -8.10 -1.86 72.30
N ASN A 8 -8.10 -1.68 70.98
CA ASN A 8 -8.49 -2.74 70.04
C ASN A 8 -7.77 -2.55 68.68
N THR A 9 -6.62 -3.19 68.59
CA THR A 9 -6.25 -4.24 67.62
C THR A 9 -6.58 -4.09 66.13
N SER A 10 -5.53 -3.70 65.39
CA SER A 10 -5.05 -4.16 64.06
C SER A 10 -6.02 -4.75 63.02
N ALA A 11 -6.01 -4.12 61.83
CA ALA A 11 -5.85 -4.80 60.55
C ALA A 11 -5.18 -3.84 59.54
N PRO A 12 -3.99 -4.15 58.97
CA PRO A 12 -3.45 -3.39 57.85
C PRO A 12 -4.23 -3.77 56.57
N PRO A 13 -4.50 -2.82 55.66
CA PRO A 13 -5.13 -3.14 54.39
C PRO A 13 -4.18 -4.02 53.57
N LEU A 14 -4.72 -5.16 53.12
CA LEU A 14 -4.13 -6.04 52.11
C LEU A 14 -3.74 -5.20 50.89
N GLN A 15 -2.45 -4.90 50.77
CA GLN A 15 -1.85 -4.48 49.51
C GLN A 15 -1.90 -5.70 48.59
N THR A 16 -2.90 -5.71 47.71
CA THR A 16 -2.91 -6.56 46.53
C THR A 16 -1.77 -6.09 45.63
N HIS A 17 -0.57 -6.64 45.83
CA HIS A 17 0.45 -6.62 44.80
C HIS A 17 -0.16 -7.37 43.60
N ALA A 18 -0.61 -6.62 42.60
CA ALA A 18 -0.98 -7.16 41.30
C ALA A 18 0.24 -7.95 40.81
N ALA A 19 0.12 -9.29 40.78
CA ALA A 19 1.13 -10.14 40.19
C ALA A 19 1.31 -9.67 38.75
N LYS A 20 2.51 -9.18 38.42
CA LYS A 20 2.85 -8.79 37.05
C LYS A 20 2.68 -10.01 36.16
N ASP A 21 1.83 -9.93 35.15
CA ASP A 21 1.60 -11.05 34.23
C ASP A 21 2.90 -11.33 33.47
N PRO A 22 3.56 -12.49 33.67
CA PRO A 22 4.87 -12.78 33.06
C PRO A 22 4.82 -12.76 31.52
N MET A 23 3.65 -13.00 30.94
CA MET A 23 3.44 -12.92 29.49
C MET A 23 3.40 -11.48 28.96
N ALA A 24 2.91 -10.54 29.77
CA ALA A 24 2.88 -9.11 29.40
C ALA A 24 4.31 -8.53 29.37
N ASP A 25 5.16 -8.94 30.31
CA ASP A 25 6.56 -8.53 30.36
C ASP A 25 7.36 -9.06 29.15
N ILE A 26 7.12 -10.31 28.72
CA ILE A 26 7.70 -10.88 27.50
C ILE A 26 7.27 -10.09 26.26
N ILE A 27 5.98 -9.77 26.14
CA ILE A 27 5.46 -8.99 25.02
C ILE A 27 6.11 -7.60 24.97
N ARG A 28 6.27 -6.95 26.12
CA ARG A 28 6.92 -5.63 26.22
C ARG A 28 8.39 -5.71 25.78
N TRP A 29 9.11 -6.73 26.22
CA TRP A 29 10.50 -6.97 25.83
C TRP A 29 10.63 -7.23 24.31
N MET A 30 9.73 -8.02 23.73
CA MET A 30 9.72 -8.24 22.27
C MET A 30 9.40 -6.97 21.48
N ASN A 31 8.44 -6.16 21.95
CA ASN A 31 8.13 -4.88 21.33
C ASN A 31 9.34 -3.94 21.36
N LEU A 32 10.08 -3.89 22.48
CA LEU A 32 11.34 -3.14 22.56
C LEU A 32 12.34 -3.61 21.49
N GLY A 33 12.48 -4.92 21.29
CA GLY A 33 13.33 -5.48 20.22
C GLY A 33 12.87 -5.07 18.81
N ILE A 34 11.55 -5.05 18.57
CA ILE A 34 10.97 -4.60 17.30
C ILE A 34 11.22 -3.09 17.09
N ASP A 35 11.02 -2.28 18.14
CA ASP A 35 11.27 -0.83 18.11
C ASP A 35 12.74 -0.52 17.83
N ILE A 36 13.66 -1.30 18.39
CA ILE A 36 15.09 -1.21 18.08
C ILE A 36 15.33 -1.44 16.59
N GLU A 37 14.76 -2.49 15.99
CA GLU A 37 14.92 -2.74 14.55
C GLU A 37 14.37 -1.59 13.69
N GLU A 38 13.23 -1.02 14.06
CA GLU A 38 12.66 0.15 13.37
C GLU A 38 13.55 1.39 13.48
N TYR A 39 14.16 1.59 14.66
CA TYR A 39 15.08 2.69 14.92
C TYR A 39 16.41 2.50 14.18
N GLN A 40 16.93 1.28 14.11
CA GLN A 40 18.10 0.92 13.28
C GLN A 40 17.84 1.23 11.80
N LEU A 41 16.69 0.81 11.26
CA LEU A 41 16.31 1.11 9.88
C LEU A 41 16.22 2.63 9.63
N ARG A 42 15.67 3.39 10.58
CA ARG A 42 15.62 4.85 10.51
C ARG A 42 17.02 5.47 10.46
N ILE A 43 17.94 5.06 11.34
CA ILE A 43 19.33 5.56 11.33
C ILE A 43 20.04 5.17 10.03
N GLN A 44 19.87 3.94 9.54
CA GLN A 44 20.43 3.51 8.26
C GLN A 44 19.93 4.37 7.09
N THR A 45 18.65 4.76 7.10
CA THR A 45 18.12 5.69 6.08
C THR A 45 18.75 7.07 6.20
N PHE A 46 18.94 7.59 7.41
CA PHE A 46 19.58 8.89 7.67
C PHE A 46 21.05 8.92 7.24
N ILE A 47 21.82 7.86 7.52
CA ILE A 47 23.21 7.74 7.07
C ILE A 47 23.30 7.77 5.55
N ARG A 48 22.38 7.11 4.84
CA ARG A 48 22.34 7.13 3.36
C ARG A 48 22.00 8.51 2.82
N GLU A 49 21.15 9.28 3.48
CA GLU A 49 20.88 10.68 3.13
C GLU A 49 22.14 11.53 3.25
N MET A 50 22.83 11.42 4.38
CA MET A 50 24.07 12.15 4.64
C MET A 50 25.17 11.79 3.62
N GLY A 51 25.35 10.51 3.31
CA GLY A 51 26.35 10.05 2.34
C GLY A 51 26.07 10.52 0.90
N ARG A 52 24.80 10.76 0.54
CA ARG A 52 24.43 11.30 -0.79
C ARG A 52 24.53 12.82 -0.85
N ARG A 53 24.29 13.51 0.26
CA ARG A 53 24.38 14.97 0.39
C ARG A 53 25.65 15.31 1.15
N VAL A 54 26.77 15.33 0.43
CA VAL A 54 28.16 15.41 0.95
C VAL A 54 28.37 16.23 2.24
N GLN A 55 27.61 17.28 2.55
CA GLN A 55 27.62 17.95 3.87
C GLN A 55 26.32 18.70 4.21
N ARG A 56 25.20 18.02 4.49
CA ARG A 56 23.95 18.68 4.99
C ARG A 56 23.14 17.86 6.01
N GLY A 57 23.73 16.87 6.65
CA GLY A 57 23.09 16.24 7.80
C GLY A 57 23.81 16.67 9.07
N ASP A 58 23.05 16.83 10.15
CA ASP A 58 23.57 17.20 11.46
C ASP A 58 24.30 15.98 12.08
N PRO A 59 25.65 15.95 12.12
CA PRO A 59 26.39 14.80 12.65
C PRO A 59 26.11 14.62 14.15
N ALA A 60 25.83 15.70 14.88
CA ALA A 60 25.50 15.64 16.30
C ALA A 60 24.19 14.88 16.54
N LYS A 61 23.22 15.03 15.62
CA LYS A 61 21.97 14.27 15.66
C LYS A 61 22.20 12.77 15.40
N LEU A 62 23.05 12.41 14.44
CA LEU A 62 23.40 11.00 14.19
C LEU A 62 24.03 10.38 15.43
N GLU A 63 24.98 11.07 16.06
CA GLU A 63 25.63 10.58 17.28
C GLU A 63 24.64 10.46 18.44
N SER A 64 23.70 11.41 18.56
CA SER A 64 22.64 11.35 19.56
C SER A 64 21.72 10.15 19.34
N ASP A 65 21.30 9.92 18.10
CA ASP A 65 20.48 8.77 17.72
C ASP A 65 21.24 7.45 17.94
N ARG A 66 22.54 7.38 17.63
CA ARG A 66 23.39 6.22 17.93
C ARG A 66 23.53 5.94 19.43
N ARG A 67 23.70 6.99 20.25
CA ARG A 67 23.75 6.86 21.72
C ARG A 67 22.43 6.31 22.27
N ASN A 68 21.30 6.84 21.82
CA ASN A 68 19.99 6.33 22.22
C ASN A 68 19.79 4.87 21.80
N LEU A 69 20.19 4.52 20.58
CA LEU A 69 20.12 3.14 20.08
C LEU A 69 20.96 2.19 20.94
N LEU A 70 22.17 2.58 21.34
CA LEU A 70 23.02 1.78 22.23
C LEU A 70 22.33 1.55 23.58
N THR A 71 21.79 2.59 24.21
CA THR A 71 21.03 2.46 25.47
C THR A 71 19.84 1.51 25.33
N MET A 72 19.11 1.56 24.21
CA MET A 72 18.00 0.64 23.97
C MET A 72 18.50 -0.81 23.79
N ILE A 73 19.60 -1.00 23.05
CA ILE A 73 20.20 -2.33 22.86
C ILE A 73 20.68 -2.90 24.20
N ASP A 74 21.34 -2.10 25.04
CA ASP A 74 21.86 -2.55 26.32
C ASP A 74 20.73 -2.98 27.25
N THR A 75 19.67 -2.18 27.38
CA THR A 75 18.48 -2.57 28.17
C THR A 75 17.80 -3.83 27.64
N PHE A 76 17.73 -4.01 26.33
CA PHE A 76 17.21 -5.23 25.72
C PHE A 76 18.07 -6.47 26.04
N LEU A 77 19.40 -6.33 26.02
CA LEU A 77 20.34 -7.41 26.27
C LEU A 77 20.41 -7.82 27.75
N GLU A 78 20.26 -6.87 28.68
CA GLU A 78 20.16 -7.15 30.12
C GLU A 78 18.98 -8.11 30.40
N ASP A 79 17.81 -7.79 29.84
CA ASP A 79 16.59 -8.58 30.01
C ASP A 79 16.59 -9.88 29.19
N ALA A 80 17.40 -9.98 28.14
CA ALA A 80 17.42 -11.12 27.22
C ALA A 80 17.75 -12.45 27.93
N SER A 81 18.66 -12.42 28.90
CA SER A 81 19.06 -13.61 29.69
C SER A 81 17.88 -14.25 30.43
N THR A 82 16.91 -13.43 30.86
CA THR A 82 15.73 -13.87 31.62
C THR A 82 14.72 -14.61 30.74
N TYR A 83 14.57 -14.19 29.47
CA TYR A 83 13.53 -14.69 28.58
C TYR A 83 14.03 -15.74 27.57
N MET A 84 15.30 -15.67 27.17
CA MET A 84 15.89 -16.51 26.12
C MET A 84 16.85 -17.58 26.65
N GLY A 85 17.22 -17.53 27.94
CA GLY A 85 18.07 -18.53 28.59
C GLY A 85 19.44 -18.69 27.91
N ASP A 86 19.89 -19.93 27.76
CA ASP A 86 21.22 -20.28 27.21
C ASP A 86 21.38 -19.96 25.71
N LEU A 87 20.30 -19.66 24.98
CA LEU A 87 20.35 -19.29 23.55
C LEU A 87 21.18 -18.01 23.33
N VAL A 88 21.22 -17.10 24.32
CA VAL A 88 21.95 -15.83 24.26
C VAL A 88 23.45 -16.01 24.52
N ILE A 89 23.83 -17.02 25.30
CA ILE A 89 25.19 -17.19 25.81
C ILE A 89 26.11 -17.84 24.76
N GLY A 90 25.55 -18.55 23.78
CA GLY A 90 26.31 -19.33 22.79
C GLY A 90 26.37 -18.76 21.36
N HIS A 91 25.58 -17.73 21.03
CA HIS A 91 25.61 -17.10 19.71
C HIS A 91 26.15 -15.68 19.82
N ASP A 92 27.39 -15.48 19.37
CA ASP A 92 27.84 -14.15 18.96
C ASP A 92 26.91 -13.71 17.83
N ASN A 93 25.98 -12.79 18.12
CA ASN A 93 25.09 -12.13 17.15
C ASN A 93 25.88 -11.18 16.21
N SER A 94 27.01 -11.65 15.70
CA SER A 94 27.96 -10.97 14.82
C SER A 94 27.52 -10.99 13.35
N THR A 95 26.47 -11.74 13.00
CA THR A 95 25.87 -11.68 11.67
C THR A 95 25.11 -10.37 11.54
N SER A 96 25.61 -9.38 10.79
CA SER A 96 24.84 -8.17 10.51
C SER A 96 23.59 -8.49 9.69
N ILE A 97 22.39 -8.14 10.17
CA ILE A 97 21.20 -8.04 9.32
C ILE A 97 21.38 -6.75 8.52
N THR A 98 22.13 -6.86 7.44
CA THR A 98 21.99 -5.93 6.33
C THR A 98 20.76 -6.37 5.57
N LEU A 99 19.59 -5.82 5.93
CA LEU A 99 18.53 -5.79 4.95
C LEU A 99 19.05 -5.00 3.76
N ASP A 100 19.03 -5.62 2.58
CA ASP A 100 19.20 -4.88 1.33
C ASP A 100 18.03 -3.91 1.23
N ILE A 101 18.24 -2.71 1.77
CA ILE A 101 17.37 -1.56 1.52
C ILE A 101 17.45 -1.36 0.00
N ALA A 102 16.44 -1.91 -0.67
CA ALA A 102 16.36 -2.07 -2.12
C ALA A 102 16.97 -0.85 -2.83
N GLY A 103 18.14 -1.08 -3.43
CA GLY A 103 18.81 -0.17 -4.34
C GLY A 103 17.95 -0.02 -5.59
N GLY A 104 16.95 0.84 -5.49
CA GLY A 104 16.18 1.31 -6.62
C GLY A 104 16.17 2.81 -6.56
N ASN A 105 16.76 3.45 -7.57
CA ASN A 105 16.71 4.88 -7.81
C ASN A 105 15.29 5.42 -7.59
N ASN A 106 15.04 6.06 -6.45
CA ASN A 106 14.05 7.13 -6.39
C ASN A 106 14.22 8.00 -5.14
N THR A 107 14.61 9.24 -5.44
CA THR A 107 14.10 10.50 -4.88
C THR A 107 14.17 10.67 -3.36
N ASP A 108 15.12 11.52 -2.98
CA ASP A 108 15.05 12.46 -1.86
C ASP A 108 14.25 11.99 -0.66
N VAL A 109 14.96 11.32 0.23
CA VAL A 109 14.56 11.32 1.62
C VAL A 109 14.90 12.76 2.11
N ILE A 110 13.86 13.50 2.51
CA ILE A 110 13.97 14.77 3.22
C ILE A 110 13.39 14.50 4.59
N TRP A 111 14.25 14.27 5.58
CA TRP A 111 13.90 14.43 6.98
C TRP A 111 13.79 15.93 7.27
N ASP A 112 12.59 16.50 7.17
CA ASP A 112 12.33 17.87 7.62
C ASP A 112 12.25 17.88 9.16
N SER A 113 13.28 18.43 9.81
CA SER A 113 13.23 18.86 11.20
C SER A 113 13.32 20.38 11.15
N GLU A 114 12.18 21.00 11.43
CA GLU A 114 11.90 22.44 11.32
C GLU A 114 12.95 23.39 11.96
N LEU A 115 13.17 24.51 11.26
CA LEU A 115 13.35 25.91 11.76
C LEU A 115 14.70 26.38 12.37
N HIS A 116 15.31 27.36 11.65
CA HIS A 116 16.22 28.46 12.09
C HIS A 116 17.61 28.08 12.69
N ALA A 117 18.71 28.81 12.54
CA ALA A 117 19.16 29.94 11.72
C ALA A 117 20.71 30.04 11.87
N ASP A 118 21.34 30.65 10.88
CA ASP A 118 22.60 31.39 10.87
C ASP A 118 24.00 30.74 11.03
N SER A 119 24.83 31.19 10.08
CA SER A 119 26.25 31.55 10.17
C SER A 119 27.32 30.46 10.07
N ASP A 120 27.97 30.47 8.91
CA ASP A 120 29.40 30.23 8.64
C ASP A 120 30.28 29.76 9.79
N MET A 121 31.02 28.66 9.56
CA MET A 121 32.49 28.63 9.52
C MET A 121 32.96 27.23 9.09
N ALA A 122 33.58 27.15 7.92
CA ALA A 122 34.26 25.95 7.43
C ALA A 122 35.41 25.58 8.37
N LYS A 123 35.32 24.42 9.03
CA LYS A 123 36.48 23.73 9.60
C LYS A 123 36.55 22.33 9.03
N GLU A 124 37.64 22.10 8.31
CA GLU A 124 38.09 20.83 7.76
C GLU A 124 38.45 19.90 8.92
N TYR A 125 37.59 18.93 9.21
CA TYR A 125 37.94 17.83 10.12
C TYR A 125 38.42 16.65 9.27
N GLN A 126 39.74 16.42 9.30
CA GLN A 126 40.32 15.15 8.92
C GLN A 126 40.01 14.16 10.05
N GLU A 127 39.13 13.19 9.80
CA GLU A 127 38.92 12.08 10.73
C GLU A 127 40.14 11.14 10.67
N GLU A 128 41.00 11.26 11.68
CA GLU A 128 41.97 10.22 12.01
C GLU A 128 41.20 8.96 12.48
N GLN A 129 41.21 7.93 11.64
CA GLN A 129 40.75 6.58 11.97
C GLN A 129 41.60 6.03 13.12
N SER A 130 41.02 5.97 14.32
CA SER A 130 41.52 5.14 15.41
C SER A 130 40.73 3.83 15.47
N ASP A 131 41.43 2.73 15.76
CA ASP A 131 40.99 1.33 15.72
C ASP A 131 39.87 0.93 16.72
N ALA A 132 39.05 1.87 17.20
CA ALA A 132 37.84 1.61 17.99
C ALA A 132 36.55 1.52 17.13
N ALA A 133 36.70 1.33 15.82
CA ALA A 133 35.65 1.45 14.81
C ALA A 133 34.77 0.20 14.57
N GLN A 134 34.69 -0.77 15.49
CA GLN A 134 34.42 -2.16 15.04
C GLN A 134 32.98 -2.71 15.14
N ILE A 135 32.00 -2.04 15.76
CA ILE A 135 30.58 -2.47 15.66
C ILE A 135 29.64 -1.26 15.52
N GLN A 136 29.15 -1.02 14.30
CA GLN A 136 28.10 -0.01 14.06
C GLN A 136 26.77 -0.50 14.65
N PRO A 137 26.19 0.18 15.66
CA PRO A 137 24.98 -0.29 16.34
C PRO A 137 23.79 -0.42 15.39
N GLU A 138 23.73 0.40 14.34
CA GLU A 138 22.71 0.34 13.30
C GLU A 138 22.76 -0.94 12.44
N ARG A 139 23.87 -1.68 12.43
CA ARG A 139 24.03 -2.94 11.65
C ARG A 139 23.95 -4.19 12.52
N ARG A 140 23.87 -4.02 13.85
CA ARG A 140 23.87 -5.12 14.81
C ARG A 140 22.52 -5.84 14.78
N THR A 141 22.55 -7.17 14.81
CA THR A 141 21.31 -7.93 14.93
C THR A 141 20.83 -8.01 16.35
N ILE A 142 19.54 -7.75 16.51
CA ILE A 142 18.85 -7.94 17.77
C ILE A 142 18.48 -9.41 17.89
N GLY A 143 18.74 -10.00 19.06
CA GLY A 143 18.51 -11.40 19.37
C GLY A 143 17.03 -11.75 19.53
N LEU A 144 16.19 -11.42 18.55
CA LEU A 144 14.80 -11.87 18.49
C LEU A 144 14.73 -13.31 17.96
N PRO A 145 13.68 -14.09 18.31
CA PRO A 145 13.51 -15.45 17.81
C PRO A 145 13.58 -15.57 16.28
N SER A 146 13.15 -14.54 15.54
CA SER A 146 13.25 -14.49 14.07
C SER A 146 14.68 -14.46 13.52
N ALA A 147 15.66 -14.01 14.30
CA ALA A 147 17.07 -13.95 13.91
C ALA A 147 17.75 -15.33 13.98
N PHE A 148 17.42 -16.15 14.98
CA PHE A 148 17.93 -17.52 15.14
C PHE A 148 17.18 -18.53 14.26
N GLY A 149 15.95 -18.18 13.89
CA GLY A 149 15.10 -19.00 13.03
C GLY A 149 14.38 -20.11 13.79
N ARG A 150 13.31 -20.60 13.15
CA ARG A 150 12.30 -21.43 13.81
C ARG A 150 12.82 -22.74 14.41
N ASN A 151 13.80 -23.38 13.76
CA ASN A 151 14.25 -24.72 14.14
C ASN A 151 15.09 -24.67 15.43
N GLU A 152 15.98 -23.70 15.54
CA GLU A 152 16.84 -23.51 16.69
C GLU A 152 16.05 -23.10 17.93
N CYS A 153 15.15 -22.12 17.79
CA CYS A 153 14.24 -21.73 18.87
C CYS A 153 13.36 -22.91 19.34
N LYS A 154 13.01 -23.84 18.46
CA LYS A 154 12.24 -25.04 18.85
C LYS A 154 13.07 -26.07 19.60
N MET A 155 14.33 -26.27 19.23
CA MET A 155 15.22 -27.19 19.94
C MET A 155 15.43 -26.76 21.39
N GLN A 156 15.41 -25.44 21.66
CA GLN A 156 15.54 -24.88 23.00
C GLN A 156 14.21 -24.65 23.73
N GLY A 157 13.08 -25.12 23.19
CA GLY A 157 11.78 -25.00 23.86
C GLY A 157 11.11 -23.62 23.79
N LEU A 158 11.66 -22.66 23.02
CA LEU A 158 11.13 -21.30 22.84
C LEU A 158 9.91 -21.23 21.89
N GLY A 159 9.13 -22.30 21.83
CA GLY A 159 7.91 -22.39 21.00
C GLY A 159 6.89 -21.28 21.25
N PRO A 160 6.59 -20.91 22.51
CA PRO A 160 5.67 -19.81 22.83
C PRO A 160 6.18 -18.45 22.33
N LEU A 161 7.49 -18.19 22.39
CA LEU A 161 8.07 -16.93 21.94
C LEU A 161 7.92 -16.76 20.42
N ILE A 162 8.07 -17.83 19.65
CA ILE A 162 7.83 -17.83 18.20
C ILE A 162 6.39 -17.43 17.89
N THR A 163 5.42 -17.93 18.66
CA THR A 163 4.01 -17.60 18.42
C THR A 163 3.70 -16.15 18.76
N ILE A 164 4.26 -15.64 19.86
CA ILE A 164 4.10 -14.23 20.25
C ILE A 164 4.75 -13.31 19.21
N GLU A 165 6.00 -13.56 18.82
CA GLU A 165 6.67 -12.74 17.81
C GLU A 165 5.91 -12.78 16.47
N MET A 166 5.42 -13.95 16.04
CA MET A 166 4.61 -14.05 14.82
C MET A 166 3.36 -13.17 14.86
N GLU A 167 2.68 -13.07 16.00
CA GLU A 167 1.51 -12.21 16.17
C GLU A 167 1.88 -10.73 16.20
N LEU A 168 2.96 -10.37 16.90
CA LEU A 168 3.49 -9.00 16.92
C LEU A 168 3.92 -8.54 15.52
N ARG A 169 4.62 -9.38 14.75
CA ARG A 169 5.02 -9.07 13.37
C ARG A 169 3.83 -8.94 12.42
N LYS A 170 2.75 -9.68 12.65
CA LYS A 170 1.49 -9.46 11.91
C LYS A 170 0.91 -8.10 12.25
N GLY A 171 0.84 -7.72 13.52
CA GLY A 171 0.41 -6.39 13.96
C GLY A 171 1.23 -5.29 13.27
N GLN A 172 2.56 -5.35 13.44
CA GLN A 172 3.52 -4.45 12.81
C GLN A 172 3.31 -4.32 11.28
N ALA A 173 3.08 -5.45 10.59
CA ALA A 173 2.85 -5.44 9.15
C ALA A 173 1.53 -4.75 8.75
N HIS A 174 0.45 -4.94 9.50
CA HIS A 174 -0.82 -4.25 9.23
C HIS A 174 -0.72 -2.74 9.54
N ASP A 175 -0.10 -2.38 10.66
CA ASP A 175 0.10 -0.98 11.04
C ASP A 175 0.96 -0.23 10.01
N ALA A 176 2.04 -0.88 9.55
CA ALA A 176 2.89 -0.34 8.50
C ALA A 176 2.12 -0.13 7.18
N ILE A 177 1.24 -1.08 6.81
CA ILE A 177 0.37 -0.94 5.63
C ILE A 177 -0.63 0.21 5.81
N GLN A 178 -1.24 0.36 6.98
CA GLN A 178 -2.21 1.43 7.25
C GLN A 178 -1.53 2.80 7.14
N LYS A 179 -0.37 2.98 7.78
CA LYS A 179 0.43 4.20 7.67
C LYS A 179 0.87 4.47 6.23
N LEU A 180 1.27 3.44 5.49
CA LEU A 180 1.63 3.57 4.08
C LEU A 180 0.47 4.10 3.23
N ARG A 181 -0.75 3.56 3.43
CA ARG A 181 -1.97 4.03 2.76
C ARG A 181 -2.27 5.49 3.12
N GLU A 182 -2.15 5.86 4.39
CA GLU A 182 -2.34 7.22 4.88
C GLU A 182 -1.38 8.20 4.20
N TYR A 183 -0.08 7.89 4.14
CA TYR A 183 0.92 8.75 3.50
C TYR A 183 0.78 8.81 1.98
N ILE A 184 0.41 7.70 1.32
CA ILE A 184 0.08 7.73 -0.12
C ILE A 184 -1.14 8.63 -0.36
N GLY A 185 -2.15 8.54 0.50
CA GLY A 185 -3.32 9.43 0.50
C GLY A 185 -2.93 10.90 0.62
N LYS A 186 -2.17 11.26 1.67
CA LYS A 186 -1.66 12.62 1.90
C LYS A 186 -0.82 13.13 0.73
N LYS A 187 0.11 12.32 0.22
CA LYS A 187 0.93 12.63 -0.97
C LYS A 187 0.04 12.96 -2.17
N SER A 188 -1.02 12.19 -2.39
CA SER A 188 -1.93 12.44 -3.50
C SER A 188 -2.74 13.74 -3.37
N VAL A 189 -3.14 14.10 -2.15
CA VAL A 189 -3.81 15.38 -1.86
C VAL A 189 -2.86 16.55 -2.13
N LEU A 190 -1.61 16.47 -1.65
CA LEU A 190 -0.58 17.49 -1.88
C LEU A 190 -0.32 17.72 -3.38
N TYR A 191 -0.31 16.67 -4.20
CA TYR A 191 -0.19 16.83 -5.66
C TYR A 191 -1.37 17.62 -6.25
N ARG A 192 -2.58 17.45 -5.72
CA ARG A 192 -3.78 18.11 -6.21
C ARG A 192 -3.90 19.54 -5.73
N THR A 193 -3.60 19.81 -4.46
CA THR A 193 -3.73 21.14 -3.85
C THR A 193 -2.48 21.96 -4.13
N ASP A 194 -1.32 21.53 -3.67
CA ASP A 194 -0.15 22.39 -3.59
C ASP A 194 0.56 22.45 -4.95
N VAL A 195 0.89 21.28 -5.52
CA VAL A 195 1.71 21.21 -6.74
C VAL A 195 0.98 21.80 -7.95
N ARG A 196 -0.32 21.50 -8.12
CA ARG A 196 -1.10 22.05 -9.25
C ARG A 196 -1.35 23.55 -9.13
N HIS A 197 -1.62 24.06 -7.93
CA HIS A 197 -1.86 25.50 -7.74
C HIS A 197 -0.56 26.33 -7.74
N ALA A 198 0.59 25.71 -7.50
CA ALA A 198 1.89 26.38 -7.49
C ALA A 198 2.53 26.59 -8.89
N LYS A 199 1.86 26.21 -9.98
CA LYS A 199 2.41 26.20 -11.35
C LYS A 199 3.02 27.54 -11.81
N HIS A 200 2.58 28.66 -11.25
CA HIS A 200 3.02 30.00 -11.63
C HIS A 200 4.02 30.65 -10.68
N SER A 201 4.50 29.95 -9.65
CA SER A 201 5.47 30.49 -8.69
C SER A 201 6.54 29.46 -8.36
N GLN A 202 7.79 29.81 -8.64
CA GLN A 202 8.94 28.93 -8.39
C GLN A 202 9.07 28.58 -6.90
N HIS A 203 9.03 29.57 -6.01
CA HIS A 203 9.11 29.36 -4.57
C HIS A 203 7.98 28.47 -4.03
N LYS A 204 6.74 28.69 -4.47
CA LYS A 204 5.60 27.85 -4.05
C LYS A 204 5.71 26.43 -4.62
N SER A 205 6.24 26.28 -5.83
CA SER A 205 6.47 24.98 -6.47
C SER A 205 7.53 24.19 -5.71
N ASP A 206 8.63 24.83 -5.32
CA ASP A 206 9.71 24.18 -4.59
C ASP A 206 9.27 23.78 -3.16
N ALA A 207 8.55 24.65 -2.45
CA ALA A 207 7.94 24.31 -1.17
C ALA A 207 6.93 23.14 -1.27
N ALA A 208 6.11 23.12 -2.33
CA ALA A 208 5.18 22.01 -2.58
C ALA A 208 5.91 20.69 -2.86
N ARG A 209 7.03 20.73 -3.61
CA ARG A 209 7.88 19.56 -3.86
C ARG A 209 8.51 19.03 -2.57
N GLN A 210 9.07 19.90 -1.74
CA GLN A 210 9.63 19.51 -0.43
C GLN A 210 8.61 18.77 0.44
N ARG A 211 7.35 19.23 0.48
CA ARG A 211 6.28 18.52 1.23
C ARG A 211 5.99 17.14 0.64
N VAL A 212 5.97 17.01 -0.68
CA VAL A 212 5.77 15.72 -1.37
C VAL A 212 6.95 14.78 -1.11
N ASP A 213 8.17 15.29 -1.10
CA ASP A 213 9.38 14.52 -0.82
C ASP A 213 9.39 14.04 0.63
N ALA A 214 8.99 14.89 1.58
CA ALA A 214 8.81 14.50 2.99
C ALA A 214 7.78 13.37 3.17
N GLN A 215 6.67 13.37 2.43
CA GLN A 215 5.74 12.23 2.44
C GLN A 215 6.37 10.98 1.79
N THR A 216 7.16 11.16 0.74
CA THR A 216 7.86 10.05 0.05
C THR A 216 8.88 9.38 0.96
N ALA A 217 9.61 10.16 1.76
CA ALA A 217 10.51 9.67 2.80
C ALA A 217 9.76 8.75 3.79
N LYS A 218 8.61 9.20 4.31
CA LYS A 218 7.77 8.41 5.23
C LYS A 218 7.30 7.12 4.57
N ILE A 219 6.78 7.18 3.35
CA ILE A 219 6.36 6.00 2.57
C ILE A 219 7.49 4.96 2.47
N ASN A 220 8.72 5.43 2.20
CA ASN A 220 9.88 4.55 2.06
C ASN A 220 10.28 3.87 3.37
N ILE A 221 10.23 4.58 4.50
CA ILE A 221 10.53 4.03 5.82
C ILE A 221 9.51 2.95 6.20
N TYR A 222 8.21 3.23 6.09
CA TYR A 222 7.17 2.25 6.42
C TYR A 222 7.17 1.03 5.50
N ARG A 223 7.62 1.19 4.25
CA ARG A 223 7.91 0.03 3.37
C ARG A 223 9.00 -0.86 3.96
N LEU A 224 10.07 -0.28 4.51
CA LEU A 224 11.16 -1.06 5.11
C LEU A 224 10.69 -1.80 6.36
N TYR A 225 9.90 -1.16 7.21
CA TYR A 225 9.29 -1.80 8.39
C TYR A 225 8.43 -3.01 7.99
N TYR A 226 7.58 -2.82 6.97
CA TYR A 226 6.79 -3.93 6.43
C TYR A 226 7.64 -5.07 5.88
N ASN A 227 8.66 -4.77 5.07
CA ASN A 227 9.51 -5.80 4.48
C ASN A 227 10.32 -6.54 5.55
N ARG A 228 10.82 -5.83 6.58
CA ARG A 228 11.48 -6.44 7.75
C ARG A 228 10.54 -7.38 8.50
N ALA A 229 9.33 -6.93 8.82
CA ALA A 229 8.32 -7.75 9.48
C ALA A 229 7.97 -8.99 8.64
N ARG A 230 7.87 -8.84 7.32
CA ARG A 230 7.64 -9.95 6.39
C ARG A 230 8.76 -10.98 6.40
N GLU A 231 10.01 -10.54 6.39
CA GLU A 231 11.17 -11.45 6.45
C GLU A 231 11.22 -12.22 7.78
N ALA A 232 10.97 -11.53 8.89
CA ALA A 232 10.84 -12.18 10.21
C ALA A 232 9.68 -13.20 10.23
N MET A 233 8.52 -12.87 9.63
CA MET A 233 7.42 -13.82 9.48
C MET A 233 7.81 -15.04 8.64
N LEU A 234 8.62 -14.86 7.59
CA LEU A 234 9.09 -15.97 6.75
C LEU A 234 10.09 -16.87 7.50
N SER A 235 11.00 -16.31 8.30
CA SER A 235 11.96 -17.11 9.09
C SER A 235 11.28 -17.90 10.21
N LEU A 236 10.19 -17.38 10.78
CA LEU A 236 9.40 -18.02 11.83
C LEU A 236 8.29 -18.97 11.32
N ALA A 237 7.96 -18.93 10.03
CA ALA A 237 6.82 -19.68 9.48
C ALA A 237 7.08 -21.20 9.44
N LYS A 238 6.12 -22.00 9.96
CA LYS A 238 6.10 -23.47 9.76
C LYS A 238 5.87 -23.86 8.30
N LYS A 239 5.05 -23.07 7.61
CA LYS A 239 4.66 -23.26 6.21
C LYS A 239 4.66 -21.88 5.54
N PRO A 240 5.45 -21.67 4.48
CA PRO A 240 5.50 -20.37 3.79
C PRO A 240 4.15 -20.00 3.15
N SER A 241 3.27 -20.99 2.92
CA SER A 241 1.92 -20.76 2.37
C SER A 241 1.03 -19.84 3.21
N LYS A 242 1.20 -19.79 4.54
CA LYS A 242 0.41 -18.89 5.40
C LYS A 242 0.86 -17.43 5.30
N VAL A 243 2.07 -17.16 4.79
CA VAL A 243 2.63 -15.81 4.64
C VAL A 243 2.42 -15.30 3.20
N LYS A 244 1.79 -16.08 2.31
CA LYS A 244 1.53 -15.68 0.91
C LYS A 244 0.63 -14.45 0.77
N GLU A 245 -0.20 -14.17 1.77
CA GLU A 245 -1.02 -12.96 1.84
C GLU A 245 -0.15 -11.69 1.89
N TYR A 246 1.01 -11.79 2.56
CA TYR A 246 2.01 -10.72 2.66
C TYR A 246 2.98 -10.79 1.46
N LYS A 247 2.69 -10.01 0.42
CA LYS A 247 3.55 -9.90 -0.77
C LYS A 247 4.72 -8.97 -0.50
N LEU A 248 5.82 -9.14 -1.24
CA LEU A 248 6.96 -8.21 -1.13
C LEU A 248 6.52 -6.82 -1.61
N LEU A 249 6.80 -5.79 -0.82
CA LEU A 249 6.40 -4.43 -1.14
C LEU A 249 7.50 -3.75 -1.96
N THR A 250 7.27 -3.62 -3.26
CA THR A 250 8.23 -3.03 -4.20
C THR A 250 7.98 -1.54 -4.40
N LEU A 251 8.95 -0.80 -4.94
CA LEU A 251 8.79 0.62 -5.28
C LEU A 251 7.65 0.88 -6.27
N GLN A 252 7.33 -0.11 -7.13
CA GLN A 252 6.25 0.01 -8.11
C GLN A 252 4.88 0.05 -7.43
N ASP A 253 4.72 -0.71 -6.35
CA ASP A 253 3.50 -0.74 -5.54
C ASP A 253 3.25 0.58 -4.78
N LEU A 254 4.32 1.36 -4.55
CA LEU A 254 4.29 2.65 -3.85
C LEU A 254 3.97 3.83 -4.75
N THR A 255 3.83 3.61 -6.06
CA THR A 255 3.54 4.71 -6.98
C THR A 255 2.16 5.28 -6.64
N ALA A 256 2.17 6.48 -6.03
CA ALA A 256 1.00 7.32 -5.82
C ALA A 256 0.52 7.80 -7.20
N SER A 257 -0.04 6.89 -7.98
CA SER A 257 -0.52 7.20 -9.30
C SER A 257 -1.75 8.07 -9.12
N THR A 258 -1.57 9.38 -9.25
CA THR A 258 -2.66 10.35 -9.40
C THR A 258 -3.59 9.92 -10.55
N SER A 259 -3.12 9.06 -11.45
CA SER A 259 -3.88 8.38 -12.50
C SER A 259 -4.89 7.35 -12.00
N LEU A 260 -4.67 6.71 -10.83
CA LEU A 260 -5.70 5.93 -10.15
C LEU A 260 -6.80 6.83 -9.56
N LEU A 261 -6.46 8.08 -9.25
CA LEU A 261 -7.38 9.10 -8.75
C LEU A 261 -8.07 9.88 -9.87
N ASN A 262 -7.51 9.91 -11.08
CA ASN A 262 -8.02 10.60 -12.26
C ASN A 262 -8.88 9.67 -13.13
N PRO A 263 -10.23 9.81 -13.12
CA PRO A 263 -11.13 8.93 -13.87
C PRO A 263 -10.98 9.01 -15.39
N SER A 264 -10.40 10.10 -15.88
CA SER A 264 -10.33 10.44 -17.31
C SER A 264 -9.09 9.88 -18.01
N GLU A 265 -8.19 9.22 -17.26
CA GLU A 265 -6.93 8.74 -17.82
C GLU A 265 -7.15 7.44 -18.62
N ARG A 266 -6.96 7.54 -19.94
CA ARG A 266 -7.09 6.41 -20.87
C ARG A 266 -5.99 5.38 -20.57
N GLY A 267 -6.30 4.09 -20.65
CA GLY A 267 -5.35 2.99 -20.42
C GLY A 267 -5.43 2.32 -19.05
N ASN A 268 -6.17 2.87 -18.09
CA ASN A 268 -6.37 2.26 -16.76
C ASN A 268 -7.54 1.24 -16.70
N ARG A 269 -8.03 0.78 -17.87
CA ARG A 269 -9.15 -0.18 -17.96
C ARG A 269 -8.83 -1.55 -17.33
N HIS A 270 -7.56 -1.97 -17.41
CA HIS A 270 -7.10 -3.30 -16.95
C HIS A 270 -6.19 -3.25 -15.71
N ARG A 271 -5.80 -2.08 -15.23
CA ARG A 271 -4.98 -1.98 -14.01
C ARG A 271 -5.89 -2.07 -12.79
N GLY A 272 -5.85 -3.22 -12.12
CA GLY A 272 -6.41 -3.39 -10.78
C GLY A 272 -5.67 -2.51 -9.76
N LEU A 273 -6.29 -2.29 -8.61
CA LEU A 273 -5.63 -1.65 -7.47
C LEU A 273 -4.42 -2.50 -7.05
N PRO A 274 -3.29 -1.89 -6.64
CA PRO A 274 -2.21 -2.62 -6.00
C PRO A 274 -2.73 -3.42 -4.81
N TRP A 275 -2.19 -4.62 -4.59
CA TRP A 275 -2.59 -5.54 -3.52
C TRP A 275 -2.56 -4.90 -2.13
N LEU A 276 -1.69 -3.89 -1.96
CA LEU A 276 -1.62 -3.06 -0.76
C LEU A 276 -2.98 -2.46 -0.36
N TRP A 277 -3.87 -2.18 -1.30
CA TRP A 277 -5.21 -1.60 -1.06
C TRP A 277 -6.30 -2.66 -0.87
N SER A 278 -5.99 -3.93 -1.12
CA SER A 278 -6.96 -5.04 -1.06
C SER A 278 -6.85 -5.88 0.21
N LEU A 279 -5.72 -5.78 0.94
CA LEU A 279 -5.57 -6.43 2.24
C LEU A 279 -6.56 -5.82 3.24
N ASP A 280 -7.51 -6.62 3.73
CA ASP A 280 -8.42 -6.24 4.81
C ASP A 280 -9.32 -5.02 4.53
N ILE A 281 -9.96 -4.97 3.35
CA ILE A 281 -11.09 -4.04 3.14
C ILE A 281 -12.19 -4.30 4.19
N ASP A 282 -12.43 -5.57 4.54
CA ASP A 282 -13.47 -5.96 5.49
C ASP A 282 -13.15 -5.55 6.95
N LYS A 283 -11.87 -5.51 7.36
CA LYS A 283 -11.49 -4.99 8.70
C LYS A 283 -11.34 -3.47 8.70
N ALA A 284 -10.86 -2.87 7.61
CA ALA A 284 -10.69 -1.42 7.51
C ALA A 284 -12.02 -0.64 7.41
N LEU A 285 -13.12 -1.33 7.10
CA LEU A 285 -14.49 -0.77 7.11
C LEU A 285 -15.16 -0.86 8.49
N GLY A 286 -14.55 -1.55 9.46
CA GLY A 286 -15.05 -1.65 10.84
C GLY A 286 -14.30 -0.71 11.78
N ASP A 287 -15.00 0.30 12.28
CA ASP A 287 -14.76 1.03 13.55
C ASP A 287 -13.71 2.14 13.69
N ASP A 288 -12.80 2.40 12.75
CA ASP A 288 -11.77 3.44 13.00
C ASP A 288 -12.10 4.81 12.35
N GLU A 289 -12.49 5.81 13.16
CA GLU A 289 -12.74 7.21 12.72
C GLU A 289 -11.50 7.86 12.08
N ASP A 290 -10.31 7.43 12.48
CA ASP A 290 -9.02 8.01 12.07
C ASP A 290 -8.68 7.79 10.58
N SER A 291 -9.40 6.89 9.90
CA SER A 291 -9.12 6.53 8.50
C SER A 291 -10.17 7.06 7.51
N GLN A 292 -10.75 8.23 7.76
CA GLN A 292 -11.71 8.89 6.85
C GLN A 292 -11.21 8.96 5.39
N ILE A 293 -9.90 9.23 5.19
CA ILE A 293 -9.28 9.27 3.86
C ILE A 293 -9.34 7.89 3.18
N LEU A 294 -9.05 6.82 3.91
CA LEU A 294 -9.07 5.45 3.40
C LEU A 294 -10.51 5.00 3.09
N GLN A 295 -11.47 5.32 3.95
CA GLN A 295 -12.88 5.02 3.72
C GLN A 295 -13.41 5.76 2.47
N GLN A 296 -13.08 7.04 2.32
CA GLN A 296 -13.44 7.81 1.13
C GLN A 296 -12.77 7.26 -0.13
N PHE A 297 -11.49 6.85 -0.02
CA PHE A 297 -10.79 6.18 -1.11
C PHE A 297 -11.47 4.87 -1.50
N ALA A 298 -11.77 3.99 -0.54
CA ALA A 298 -12.45 2.72 -0.78
C ALA A 298 -13.84 2.94 -1.41
N ARG A 299 -14.64 3.86 -0.86
CA ARG A 299 -15.96 4.23 -1.41
C ARG A 299 -15.86 4.74 -2.84
N LEU A 300 -14.93 5.65 -3.12
CA LEU A 300 -14.72 6.22 -4.45
C LEU A 300 -14.27 5.15 -5.45
N HIS A 301 -13.37 4.27 -5.04
CA HIS A 301 -12.89 3.18 -5.88
C HIS A 301 -13.98 2.14 -6.16
N TRP A 302 -14.77 1.78 -5.16
CA TRP A 302 -15.92 0.91 -5.33
C TRP A 302 -16.97 1.53 -6.26
N LEU A 303 -17.34 2.80 -6.06
CA LEU A 303 -18.30 3.50 -6.91
C LEU A 303 -17.81 3.53 -8.36
N ARG A 304 -16.53 3.80 -8.58
CA ARG A 304 -15.92 3.76 -9.91
C ARG A 304 -15.92 2.36 -10.53
N ALA A 305 -15.59 1.33 -9.75
CA ALA A 305 -15.63 -0.05 -10.22
C ALA A 305 -17.07 -0.46 -10.60
N ARG A 306 -18.05 -0.06 -9.80
CA ARG A 306 -19.48 -0.23 -10.09
C ARG A 306 -19.89 0.52 -11.37
N CYS A 307 -19.56 1.80 -11.52
CA CYS A 307 -19.85 2.54 -12.74
C CYS A 307 -19.19 1.93 -14.00
N ARG A 308 -18.00 1.33 -13.86
CA ARG A 308 -17.36 0.60 -14.98
C ARG A 308 -18.15 -0.66 -15.32
N LEU A 309 -18.56 -1.43 -14.31
CA LEU A 309 -19.39 -2.61 -14.50
C LEU A 309 -20.71 -2.26 -15.18
N ASP A 310 -21.39 -1.21 -14.70
CA ASP A 310 -22.67 -0.76 -15.24
C ASP A 310 -22.51 -0.26 -16.68
N ARG A 311 -21.48 0.55 -16.99
CA ARG A 311 -21.17 0.94 -18.38
C ARG A 311 -20.87 -0.26 -19.27
N CYS A 312 -20.09 -1.24 -18.80
CA CYS A 312 -19.83 -2.45 -19.59
C CYS A 312 -21.11 -3.27 -19.83
N ARG A 313 -22.04 -3.31 -18.87
CA ARG A 313 -23.36 -3.94 -19.03
C ARG A 313 -24.22 -3.20 -20.06
N GLU A 314 -24.24 -1.87 -20.01
CA GLU A 314 -24.90 -1.02 -21.00
C GLU A 314 -24.30 -1.23 -22.39
N GLU A 315 -22.97 -1.15 -22.53
CA GLU A 315 -22.27 -1.38 -23.79
C GLU A 315 -22.58 -2.77 -24.37
N LEU A 316 -22.61 -3.82 -23.55
CA LEU A 316 -23.01 -5.15 -24.00
C LEU A 316 -24.46 -5.21 -24.48
N THR A 317 -25.36 -4.47 -23.83
CA THR A 317 -26.77 -4.38 -24.22
C THR A 317 -26.91 -3.62 -25.54
N LEU A 318 -26.25 -2.47 -25.66
CA LEU A 318 -26.23 -1.65 -26.87
C LEU A 318 -25.63 -2.41 -28.05
N LEU A 319 -24.47 -3.06 -27.88
CA LEU A 319 -23.83 -3.85 -28.93
C LEU A 319 -24.76 -4.93 -29.48
N ARG A 320 -25.50 -5.64 -28.62
CA ARG A 320 -26.49 -6.65 -29.07
C ARG A 320 -27.59 -6.03 -29.91
N HIS A 321 -28.08 -4.86 -29.52
CA HIS A 321 -29.09 -4.14 -30.30
C HIS A 321 -28.51 -3.58 -31.60
N GLU A 322 -27.30 -3.02 -31.59
CA GLU A 322 -26.60 -2.51 -32.76
C GLU A 322 -26.34 -3.61 -33.80
N MET A 323 -25.99 -4.83 -33.37
CA MET A 323 -25.84 -5.97 -34.27
C MET A 323 -27.12 -6.33 -35.03
N VAL A 324 -28.28 -5.96 -34.49
CA VAL A 324 -29.59 -6.12 -35.15
C VAL A 324 -29.97 -4.85 -35.92
N TRP A 325 -29.77 -3.67 -35.32
CA TRP A 325 -30.17 -2.39 -35.88
C TRP A 325 -29.35 -1.99 -37.09
N ILE A 326 -28.04 -2.25 -37.11
CA ILE A 326 -27.15 -1.87 -38.21
C ILE A 326 -27.56 -2.57 -39.52
N PRO A 327 -27.73 -3.92 -39.58
CA PRO A 327 -28.23 -4.57 -40.78
C PRO A 327 -29.64 -4.08 -41.17
N ASN A 328 -30.52 -3.87 -40.20
CA ASN A 328 -31.88 -3.37 -40.45
C ASN A 328 -31.88 -1.94 -41.01
N SER A 329 -30.97 -1.07 -40.57
CA SER A 329 -30.84 0.28 -41.14
C SER A 329 -30.37 0.24 -42.58
N TRP A 330 -29.42 -0.64 -42.91
CA TRP A 330 -28.98 -0.84 -44.28
C TRP A 330 -30.08 -1.45 -45.16
N ASP A 331 -30.89 -2.38 -44.62
CA ASP A 331 -32.05 -2.93 -45.33
C ASP A 331 -33.11 -1.84 -45.61
N ALA A 332 -33.38 -0.99 -44.61
CA ALA A 332 -34.29 0.14 -44.78
C ALA A 332 -33.79 1.14 -45.83
N GLU A 333 -32.49 1.43 -45.84
CA GLU A 333 -31.85 2.29 -46.84
C GLU A 333 -31.92 1.66 -48.24
N SER A 334 -31.64 0.37 -48.38
CA SER A 334 -31.79 -0.36 -49.64
C SER A 334 -33.23 -0.27 -50.18
N ARG A 335 -34.24 -0.50 -49.34
CA ARG A 335 -35.66 -0.35 -49.72
C ARG A 335 -36.04 1.09 -50.08
N LEU A 336 -35.40 2.08 -49.45
CA LEU A 336 -35.62 3.49 -49.78
C LEU A 336 -35.08 3.81 -51.17
N TRP A 337 -33.87 3.35 -51.49
CA TRP A 337 -33.27 3.54 -52.81
C TRP A 337 -33.99 2.75 -53.91
N GLN A 338 -34.44 1.52 -53.63
CA GLN A 338 -35.29 0.76 -54.55
C GLN A 338 -36.57 1.52 -54.89
N ARG A 339 -37.30 2.04 -53.90
CA ARG A 339 -38.50 2.87 -54.14
C ARG A 339 -38.20 4.11 -54.99
N ARG A 340 -37.01 4.70 -54.85
CA ARG A 340 -36.58 5.83 -55.68
C ARG A 340 -36.26 5.42 -57.11
N VAL A 341 -35.79 4.19 -57.34
CA VAL A 341 -35.63 3.61 -58.68
C VAL A 341 -37.00 3.38 -59.30
N ASP A 342 -37.96 2.82 -58.56
CA ASP A 342 -39.30 2.49 -59.08
C ASP A 342 -40.10 3.76 -59.42
N ASN A 343 -40.01 4.80 -58.60
CA ASN A 343 -40.70 6.08 -58.83
C ASN A 343 -39.98 7.04 -59.81
N SER A 344 -38.96 6.56 -60.54
CA SER A 344 -38.09 7.41 -61.36
C SER A 344 -38.53 7.55 -62.82
N ASP A 345 -39.73 7.15 -63.20
CA ASP A 345 -40.18 7.13 -64.60
C ASP A 345 -40.16 8.49 -65.32
N ALA A 346 -40.11 9.60 -64.57
CA ALA A 346 -39.92 10.96 -65.11
C ALA A 346 -38.46 11.50 -65.03
N LYS A 347 -37.47 10.68 -64.66
CA LYS A 347 -36.08 11.12 -64.39
C LYS A 347 -35.04 10.56 -65.37
N SER A 348 -33.95 11.31 -65.56
CA SER A 348 -32.83 10.95 -66.45
C SER A 348 -32.20 9.59 -66.09
N PRO A 349 -31.75 8.79 -67.08
CA PRO A 349 -31.12 7.48 -66.88
C PRO A 349 -29.98 7.47 -65.85
N GLY A 350 -29.21 8.56 -65.74
CA GLY A 350 -28.12 8.69 -64.77
C GLY A 350 -28.60 8.67 -63.31
N HIS A 351 -29.77 9.25 -63.03
CA HIS A 351 -30.35 9.22 -61.68
C HIS A 351 -30.82 7.81 -61.31
N LYS A 352 -31.34 7.04 -62.28
CA LYS A 352 -31.70 5.63 -62.08
C LYS A 352 -30.46 4.79 -61.77
N ALA A 353 -29.38 4.98 -62.53
CA ALA A 353 -28.12 4.27 -62.32
C ALA A 353 -27.48 4.57 -60.95
N PHE A 354 -27.48 5.84 -60.53
CA PHE A 354 -26.97 6.23 -59.21
C PHE A 354 -27.79 5.63 -58.07
N ALA A 355 -29.12 5.65 -58.16
CA ALA A 355 -30.00 5.08 -57.14
C ALA A 355 -29.83 3.55 -57.04
N ARG A 356 -29.68 2.84 -58.17
CA ARG A 356 -29.35 1.41 -58.19
C ARG A 356 -28.03 1.11 -57.49
N ARG A 357 -26.97 1.87 -57.81
CA ARG A 357 -25.68 1.71 -57.13
C ARG A 357 -25.80 1.89 -55.61
N ARG A 358 -26.53 2.89 -55.15
CA ARG A 358 -26.75 3.13 -53.72
C ARG A 358 -27.51 2.01 -53.03
N GLN A 359 -28.47 1.41 -53.72
CA GLN A 359 -29.16 0.23 -53.25
C GLN A 359 -28.19 -0.96 -53.12
N ASP A 360 -27.40 -1.23 -54.17
CA ASP A 360 -26.44 -2.35 -54.18
C ASP A 360 -25.39 -2.19 -53.08
N ASP A 361 -24.88 -0.97 -52.88
CA ASP A 361 -23.94 -0.64 -51.78
C ASP A 361 -24.56 -0.95 -50.40
N ALA A 362 -25.83 -0.56 -50.18
CA ALA A 362 -26.52 -0.81 -48.92
C ALA A 362 -26.79 -2.31 -48.70
N VAL A 363 -27.11 -3.07 -49.76
CA VAL A 363 -27.26 -4.53 -49.69
C VAL A 363 -25.93 -5.19 -49.32
N ALA A 364 -24.83 -4.79 -49.97
CA ALA A 364 -23.50 -5.33 -49.68
C ALA A 364 -23.07 -5.04 -48.23
N LEU A 365 -23.33 -3.82 -47.72
CA LEU A 365 -23.04 -3.46 -46.33
C LEU A 365 -23.90 -4.24 -45.32
N ARG A 366 -25.18 -4.47 -45.62
CA ARG A 366 -26.06 -5.32 -44.79
C ARG A 366 -25.50 -6.74 -44.69
N ASP A 367 -25.20 -7.35 -45.83
CA ASP A 367 -24.80 -8.75 -45.90
C ASP A 367 -23.40 -8.95 -45.29
N GLY A 368 -22.49 -8.00 -45.53
CA GLY A 368 -21.18 -7.94 -44.87
C GLY A 368 -21.31 -7.83 -43.35
N ALA A 369 -22.11 -6.89 -42.84
CA ALA A 369 -22.33 -6.73 -41.40
C ALA A 369 -22.90 -8.00 -40.75
N ILE A 370 -23.88 -8.66 -41.38
CA ILE A 370 -24.46 -9.92 -40.86
C ILE A 370 -23.39 -11.02 -40.81
N SER A 371 -22.57 -11.15 -41.86
CA SER A 371 -21.50 -12.14 -41.92
C SER A 371 -20.46 -11.90 -40.83
N ASP A 372 -19.96 -10.67 -40.72
CA ASP A 372 -18.94 -10.29 -39.75
C ASP A 372 -19.43 -10.46 -38.31
N PHE A 373 -20.66 -10.05 -38.02
CA PHE A 373 -21.27 -10.23 -36.70
C PHE A 373 -21.44 -11.70 -36.34
N ARG A 374 -21.80 -12.58 -37.29
CA ARG A 374 -21.89 -14.03 -37.06
C ARG A 374 -20.52 -14.63 -36.76
N LEU A 375 -19.50 -14.25 -37.53
CA LEU A 375 -18.13 -14.71 -37.31
C LEU A 375 -17.61 -14.26 -35.93
N LEU A 376 -17.76 -12.98 -35.59
CA LEU A 376 -17.32 -12.44 -34.32
C LEU A 376 -18.05 -13.06 -33.12
N LEU A 377 -19.35 -13.37 -33.24
CA LEU A 377 -20.09 -14.09 -32.18
C LEU A 377 -19.62 -15.52 -31.99
N SER A 378 -19.12 -16.16 -33.05
CA SER A 378 -18.55 -17.51 -32.97
C SER A 378 -17.18 -17.52 -32.30
N GLU A 379 -16.36 -16.49 -32.56
CA GLU A 379 -15.02 -16.35 -31.98
C GLU A 379 -15.08 -15.84 -30.52
N TYR A 380 -15.98 -14.90 -30.23
CA TYR A 380 -16.15 -14.27 -28.92
C TYR A 380 -17.59 -14.39 -28.42
N PRO A 381 -17.99 -15.56 -27.88
CA PRO A 381 -19.33 -15.76 -27.36
C PRO A 381 -19.59 -14.82 -26.16
N PRO A 382 -20.83 -14.31 -26.02
CA PRO A 382 -21.15 -13.40 -24.93
C PRO A 382 -20.97 -14.08 -23.55
N PRO A 383 -20.47 -13.35 -22.54
CA PRO A 383 -20.23 -13.91 -21.21
C PRO A 383 -21.55 -14.35 -20.55
N GLN A 384 -21.65 -15.65 -20.22
CA GLN A 384 -22.83 -16.28 -19.62
C GLN A 384 -23.20 -15.74 -18.22
N ARG A 385 -22.22 -15.18 -17.49
CA ARG A 385 -22.43 -14.66 -16.11
C ARG A 385 -23.07 -13.28 -16.06
N LEU A 386 -23.09 -12.56 -17.18
CA LEU A 386 -23.82 -11.30 -17.32
C LEU A 386 -25.15 -11.60 -18.01
N ASN A 387 -25.96 -12.45 -17.37
CA ASN A 387 -27.33 -12.68 -17.78
C ASN A 387 -28.10 -11.36 -17.57
N LEU A 388 -28.24 -10.58 -18.64
CA LEU A 388 -28.99 -9.32 -18.71
C LEU A 388 -30.54 -9.54 -18.63
N HIS A 389 -30.99 -10.70 -18.12
CA HIS A 389 -32.40 -11.08 -18.00
C HIS A 389 -32.89 -11.21 -16.55
N THR A 390 -32.37 -10.40 -15.64
CA THR A 390 -32.95 -10.24 -14.28
C THR A 390 -33.19 -8.78 -13.94
N TYR A 391 -33.63 -7.98 -14.91
CA TYR A 391 -34.21 -6.64 -14.71
C TYR A 391 -35.69 -6.61 -15.12
N LYS A 392 -36.38 -7.72 -14.93
CA LYS A 392 -37.83 -7.81 -14.80
C LYS A 392 -38.04 -8.57 -13.51
N ASP A 393 -38.36 -7.86 -12.42
CA ASP A 393 -39.33 -8.28 -11.41
C ASP A 393 -39.32 -7.42 -10.11
N ASP A 394 -38.34 -6.55 -9.86
CA ASP A 394 -38.23 -5.89 -8.54
C ASP A 394 -38.62 -4.40 -8.43
N ILE A 395 -39.31 -3.77 -9.41
CA ILE A 395 -39.68 -2.34 -9.28
C ILE A 395 -41.16 -1.99 -9.55
N TYR A 396 -42.05 -2.94 -9.89
CA TYR A 396 -43.47 -2.60 -10.15
C TYR A 396 -44.52 -3.47 -9.47
N LEU A 397 -44.19 -4.12 -8.36
CA LEU A 397 -45.19 -4.76 -7.49
C LEU A 397 -44.89 -4.50 -6.01
N GLN A 398 -44.96 -3.23 -5.61
CA GLN A 398 -45.35 -2.85 -4.25
C GLN A 398 -45.83 -1.39 -4.26
N SER A 399 -47.04 -1.22 -3.72
CA SER A 399 -47.94 -0.05 -3.66
C SER A 399 -48.64 0.37 -4.95
#